data_AF-A0A2X3K484-F1
#
_entry.id   AF-A0A2X3K484-F1
#
_cell.length_a   1.000
_cell.length_b   1.000
_cell.length_c   1.000
_cell.angle_alpha   90.00
_cell.angle_beta   90.00
_cell.angle_gamma   90.00
#
_symmetry.space_group_name_H-M   'P 1'
#
loop_
_entity.id
_entity.type
_entity.pdbx_description
1 polymer ?
#
loop_
_entity_poly.entity_id
_entity_poly.type
_entity_poly.pdbx_seq_one_letter_code
_entity_poly.pdbx_strand_id
1 'polypeptide(L)'
;MYEPLPVYKPAASRMQIEKAVEMLIQAKRPVIVAGGGVINADAAALLQQFAELTSVPVIPTLMGWGCIPDDHELMAGMVGLQTAHRYGNATLLASDMVFGIGNRFANRHTGSVEKYTEGRKIVSYRY
;
A
#
# COMPACT_ATOMS: atom_id res chain seq x y z
N MET A 1 20.39 -31.72 15.25
CA MET A 1 19.79 -30.45 15.74
C MET A 1 19.70 -29.53 14.53
N TYR A 2 18.53 -28.97 14.24
CA TYR A 2 18.39 -28.01 13.13
C TYR A 2 18.83 -26.62 13.62
N GLU A 3 19.74 -25.98 12.89
CA GLU A 3 20.10 -24.58 13.08
C GLU A 3 19.52 -23.77 11.92
N PRO A 4 18.60 -22.82 12.19
CA PRO A 4 18.07 -21.96 11.15
C PRO A 4 19.14 -21.01 10.64
N LEU A 5 19.13 -20.77 9.32
CA LEU A 5 19.99 -19.77 8.71
C LEU A 5 19.58 -18.37 9.17
N PRO A 6 20.55 -17.45 9.40
CA PRO A 6 20.25 -16.07 9.71
C PRO A 6 19.50 -15.42 8.55
N VAL A 7 18.32 -14.87 8.83
CA VAL A 7 17.47 -14.20 7.84
C VAL A 7 17.92 -12.75 7.68
N TYR A 8 18.40 -12.39 6.49
CA TYR A 8 18.68 -11.00 6.15
C TYR A 8 17.38 -10.27 5.80
N LYS A 9 17.10 -9.16 6.51
CA LYS A 9 15.99 -8.26 6.20
C LYS A 9 16.54 -7.02 5.50
N PRO A 10 16.24 -6.79 4.21
CA PRO A 10 16.73 -5.60 3.52
C PRO A 10 16.09 -4.34 4.13
N ALA A 11 16.90 -3.29 4.29
CA ALA A 11 16.44 -1.98 4.75
C ALA A 11 16.58 -0.94 3.63
N ALA A 12 15.60 -0.04 3.50
CA ALA A 12 15.73 1.10 2.60
C ALA A 12 16.78 2.08 3.13
N SER A 13 17.55 2.69 2.21
CA SER A 13 18.39 3.82 2.56
C SER A 13 17.54 5.08 2.74
N ARG A 14 18.05 6.05 3.52
CA ARG A 14 17.39 7.35 3.72
C ARG A 14 17.03 8.03 2.40
N MET A 15 17.97 8.04 1.45
CA MET A 15 17.77 8.63 0.12
C MET A 15 16.61 8.00 -0.65
N GLN A 16 16.39 6.68 -0.52
CA GLN A 16 15.26 6.00 -1.17
C GLN A 16 13.93 6.45 -0.57
N ILE A 17 13.87 6.60 0.77
CA ILE A 17 12.68 7.06 1.48
C ILE A 17 12.37 8.53 1.14
N GLU A 18 13.37 9.41 1.18
CA GLU A 18 13.21 10.83 0.85
C GLU A 18 12.63 11.01 -0.56
N LYS A 19 13.19 10.31 -1.56
CA LYS A 19 12.68 10.33 -2.93
C LYS A 19 11.24 9.80 -3.03
N ALA A 20 10.89 8.76 -2.28
CA ALA A 20 9.54 8.21 -2.28
C ALA A 20 8.53 9.19 -1.68
N VAL A 21 8.88 9.84 -0.57
CA VAL A 21 8.05 10.86 0.07
C VAL A 21 7.92 12.11 -0.80
N GLU A 22 9.00 12.56 -1.45
CA GLU A 22 8.95 13.66 -2.42
C GLU A 22 7.97 13.39 -3.57
N MET A 23 7.92 12.16 -4.07
CA MET A 23 6.93 11.78 -5.09
C MET A 23 5.50 11.78 -4.53
N LEU A 24 5.33 11.36 -3.27
CA LEU A 24 4.03 11.32 -2.61
C LEU A 24 3.45 12.73 -2.41
N ILE A 25 4.24 13.69 -1.92
CA ILE A 25 3.79 15.07 -1.68
C ILE A 25 3.46 15.83 -2.97
N GLN A 26 4.03 15.42 -4.11
CA GLN A 26 3.75 16.02 -5.42
C GLN A 26 2.49 15.44 -6.09
N ALA A 27 2.00 14.29 -5.61
CA ALA A 27 0.78 13.68 -6.12
C ALA A 27 -0.46 14.45 -5.64
N LYS A 28 -1.46 14.61 -6.50
CA LYS A 28 -2.69 15.35 -6.18
C LYS A 28 -3.72 14.47 -5.50
N ARG A 29 -3.77 13.18 -5.83
CA ARG A 29 -4.71 12.20 -5.31
C ARG A 29 -3.99 10.87 -5.05
N PRO A 30 -2.98 10.84 -4.17
CA PRO A 30 -2.29 9.61 -3.84
C PRO A 30 -3.18 8.66 -3.03
N VAL A 31 -2.91 7.36 -3.16
CA VAL A 31 -3.45 6.32 -2.27
C VAL A 31 -2.33 5.40 -1.81
N ILE A 32 -2.37 4.97 -0.54
CA ILE A 32 -1.48 3.95 -0.01
C ILE A 32 -2.13 2.57 -0.24
N VAL A 33 -1.42 1.63 -0.86
CA VAL A 33 -1.87 0.24 -0.96
C VAL A 33 -1.09 -0.61 0.02
N ALA A 34 -1.75 -1.01 1.10
CA ALA A 34 -1.13 -1.74 2.20
C ALA A 34 -1.28 -3.26 2.03
N GLY A 35 -0.16 -3.95 1.89
CA GLY A 35 -0.11 -5.40 1.72
C GLY A 35 0.11 -6.17 3.01
N GLY A 36 0.02 -7.50 2.93
CA GLY A 36 0.31 -8.38 4.07
C GLY A 36 1.75 -8.29 4.60
N GLY A 37 2.68 -7.72 3.83
CA GLY A 37 4.02 -7.40 4.33
C GLY A 37 4.00 -6.43 5.51
N VAL A 38 3.01 -5.53 5.60
CA VAL A 38 2.86 -4.63 6.76
C VAL A 38 2.56 -5.42 8.03
N ILE A 39 1.64 -6.37 7.94
CA ILE A 39 1.28 -7.26 9.05
C ILE A 39 2.48 -8.15 9.42
N ASN A 40 3.16 -8.74 8.44
CA ASN A 40 4.34 -9.58 8.68
C ASN A 40 5.51 -8.83 9.33
N ALA A 41 5.61 -7.52 9.12
CA ALA A 41 6.63 -6.67 9.72
C ALA A 41 6.22 -6.07 11.08
N ASP A 42 5.02 -6.40 11.57
CA ASP A 42 4.42 -5.78 12.78
C ASP A 42 4.38 -4.25 12.71
N ALA A 43 4.07 -3.73 11.51
CA ALA A 43 4.19 -2.30 11.19
C ALA A 43 2.82 -1.59 11.04
N ALA A 44 1.74 -2.18 11.55
CA ALA A 44 0.38 -1.62 11.41
C ALA A 44 0.26 -0.22 12.03
N ALA A 45 0.73 -0.04 13.27
CA ALA A 45 0.70 1.25 13.96
C ALA A 45 1.54 2.32 13.23
N LEU A 46 2.70 1.95 12.69
CA LEU A 46 3.56 2.85 11.91
C LEU A 46 2.93 3.23 10.57
N LEU A 47 2.27 2.30 9.91
CA LEU A 47 1.52 2.58 8.68
C LEU A 47 0.39 3.58 8.94
N GLN A 48 -0.39 3.35 9.99
CA GLN A 48 -1.49 4.24 10.36
C GLN A 48 -0.95 5.65 10.66
N GLN A 49 0.08 5.76 11.50
CA GLN A 49 0.73 7.04 11.80
C GLN A 49 1.23 7.75 10.53
N PHE A 50 1.83 7.02 9.60
CA PHE A 50 2.29 7.57 8.32
C PHE A 50 1.12 8.08 7.46
N ALA A 51 0.03 7.33 7.38
CA ALA A 51 -1.18 7.74 6.67
C ALA A 51 -1.80 9.01 7.27
N GLU A 52 -1.88 9.10 8.60
CA GLU A 52 -2.38 10.28 9.34
C GLU A 52 -1.50 11.51 9.07
N LEU A 53 -0.18 11.38 9.20
CA LEU A 53 0.77 12.47 8.96
C LEU A 53 0.73 13.02 7.53
N THR A 54 0.45 12.15 6.56
CA THR A 54 0.38 12.52 5.14
C THR A 54 -1.04 12.83 4.69
N SER A 55 -2.05 12.55 5.52
CA SER A 55 -3.47 12.60 5.18
C SER A 55 -3.82 11.82 3.90
N VAL A 56 -3.16 10.68 3.70
CA VAL A 56 -3.31 9.86 2.49
C VAL A 56 -4.26 8.69 2.75
N PRO A 57 -5.30 8.49 1.92
CA PRO A 57 -6.20 7.35 2.05
C PRO A 57 -5.49 6.00 1.89
N VAL A 58 -5.90 5.02 2.68
CA VAL A 58 -5.33 3.67 2.74
C VAL A 58 -6.29 2.66 2.12
N ILE A 59 -5.76 1.85 1.21
CA ILE A 59 -6.43 0.72 0.55
C ILE A 59 -5.69 -0.56 0.98
N PRO A 60 -6.15 -1.27 2.01
CA PRO A 60 -5.59 -2.56 2.34
C PRO A 60 -5.91 -3.58 1.24
N THR A 61 -4.93 -4.40 0.90
CA THR A 61 -5.20 -5.67 0.20
C THR A 61 -5.88 -6.63 1.15
N LEU A 62 -6.48 -7.71 0.64
CA LEU A 62 -7.05 -8.77 1.49
C LEU A 62 -6.05 -9.30 2.53
N MET A 63 -4.76 -9.38 2.18
CA MET A 63 -3.71 -9.86 3.10
C MET A 63 -3.23 -8.80 4.10
N GLY A 64 -3.50 -7.53 3.83
CA GLY A 64 -3.18 -6.42 4.74
C GLY A 64 -4.41 -5.91 5.48
N TRP A 65 -5.58 -6.52 5.28
CA TRP A 65 -6.81 -6.06 5.92
C TRP A 65 -6.70 -6.20 7.44
N GLY A 66 -7.00 -5.11 8.15
CA GLY A 66 -6.72 -4.97 9.58
C GLY A 66 -5.44 -4.20 9.93
N CYS A 67 -4.60 -3.82 8.95
CA CYS A 67 -3.45 -2.93 9.22
C CYS A 67 -3.83 -1.49 9.56
N ILE A 68 -5.07 -1.11 9.24
CA ILE A 68 -5.76 0.11 9.67
C ILE A 68 -7.21 -0.29 10.00
N PRO A 69 -7.86 0.28 11.04
CA PRO A 69 -9.23 -0.03 11.37
C PRO A 69 -10.23 0.34 10.25
N ASP A 70 -11.29 -0.45 10.08
CA ASP A 70 -12.31 -0.20 9.05
C ASP A 70 -13.17 1.05 9.33
N ASP A 71 -13.25 1.47 10.59
CA ASP A 71 -13.92 2.70 11.05
C ASP A 71 -13.00 3.93 11.03
N HIS A 72 -11.75 3.78 10.58
CA HIS A 72 -10.81 4.88 10.45
C HIS A 72 -11.15 5.78 9.25
N GLU A 73 -11.07 7.10 9.41
CA GLU A 73 -11.47 8.07 8.37
C GLU A 73 -10.67 7.95 7.06
N LEU A 74 -9.40 7.53 7.15
CA LEU A 74 -8.52 7.30 6.00
C LEU A 74 -8.68 5.92 5.36
N MET A 75 -9.51 5.01 5.89
CA MET A 75 -9.74 3.71 5.29
C MET A 75 -10.65 3.83 4.06
N ALA A 76 -10.07 3.71 2.86
CA ALA A 76 -10.74 3.91 1.58
C ALA A 76 -11.37 2.64 0.99
N GLY A 77 -11.41 1.54 1.75
CA GLY A 77 -11.92 0.25 1.31
C GLY A 77 -10.91 -0.60 0.56
N MET A 78 -11.31 -1.84 0.25
CA MET A 78 -10.51 -2.79 -0.51
C MET A 78 -10.74 -2.66 -2.03
N VAL A 79 -9.70 -2.99 -2.80
CA VAL A 79 -9.69 -2.98 -4.27
C VAL A 79 -9.51 -4.39 -4.82
N GLY A 80 -10.14 -4.67 -5.96
CA GLY A 80 -9.96 -5.93 -6.68
C GLY A 80 -11.16 -6.34 -7.52
N LEU A 81 -11.11 -7.58 -8.00
CA LEU A 81 -12.12 -8.21 -8.86
C LEU A 81 -13.25 -8.89 -8.09
N GLN A 82 -13.00 -9.30 -6.84
CA GLN A 82 -13.94 -10.08 -6.03
C GLN A 82 -14.04 -9.54 -4.61
N THR A 83 -12.96 -9.65 -3.83
CA THR A 83 -12.85 -9.14 -2.46
C THR A 83 -12.54 -7.65 -2.50
N ALA A 84 -13.54 -6.85 -2.85
CA ALA A 84 -13.40 -5.42 -3.09
C ALA A 84 -14.69 -4.68 -2.74
N HIS A 85 -14.58 -3.36 -2.58
CA HIS A 85 -15.72 -2.48 -2.47
C HIS A 85 -15.84 -1.60 -3.70
N ARG A 86 -17.09 -1.22 -4.04
CA ARG A 86 -17.35 -0.30 -5.16
C ARG A 86 -16.62 1.02 -5.00
N TYR A 87 -16.63 1.57 -3.78
CA TYR A 87 -15.94 2.82 -3.45
C TYR A 87 -14.42 2.66 -3.47
N GLY A 88 -13.86 1.53 -3.02
CA GLY A 88 -12.42 1.26 -3.11
C GLY A 88 -11.92 1.27 -4.56
N ASN A 89 -12.60 0.55 -5.46
CA ASN A 89 -12.28 0.56 -6.89
C ASN A 89 -12.42 1.96 -7.51
N ALA A 90 -13.47 2.72 -7.15
CA ALA A 90 -13.65 4.09 -7.65
C ALA A 90 -12.54 5.04 -7.16
N THR A 91 -12.15 4.95 -5.88
CA THR A 91 -11.06 5.74 -5.30
C THR A 91 -9.73 5.44 -5.98
N LEU A 92 -9.41 4.17 -6.23
CA LEU A 92 -8.20 3.80 -6.95
C LEU A 92 -8.22 4.29 -8.40
N LEU A 93 -9.36 4.17 -9.09
CA LEU A 93 -9.47 4.70 -10.46
C LEU A 93 -9.40 6.24 -10.52
N ALA A 94 -9.78 6.93 -9.45
CA ALA A 94 -9.64 8.38 -9.35
C ALA A 94 -8.23 8.84 -8.94
N SER A 95 -7.39 7.95 -8.41
CA SER A 95 -6.04 8.29 -7.94
C SER A 95 -5.09 8.62 -9.10
N ASP A 96 -4.06 9.42 -8.82
CA ASP A 96 -2.95 9.71 -9.74
C ASP A 96 -1.64 9.04 -9.30
N MET A 97 -1.63 8.41 -8.11
CA MET A 97 -0.49 7.69 -7.58
C MET A 97 -0.92 6.53 -6.68
N VAL A 98 -0.21 5.40 -6.79
CA VAL A 98 -0.30 4.26 -5.88
C VAL A 98 1.02 4.12 -5.13
N PHE A 99 0.97 4.26 -3.81
CA PHE A 99 2.09 4.06 -2.90
C PHE A 99 1.97 2.69 -2.24
N GLY A 100 2.54 1.66 -2.88
CA GLY A 100 2.46 0.27 -2.42
C GLY A 100 3.47 -0.05 -1.31
N ILE A 101 2.97 -0.52 -0.17
CA ILE A 101 3.79 -0.90 0.99
C ILE A 101 3.52 -2.35 1.35
N GLY A 102 4.54 -3.21 1.26
CA GLY A 102 4.43 -4.62 1.65
C GLY A 102 3.44 -5.43 0.80
N ASN A 103 3.05 -4.92 -0.37
CA ASN A 103 2.09 -5.56 -1.26
C ASN A 103 2.78 -6.24 -2.45
N ARG A 104 2.10 -7.26 -2.97
CA ARG A 104 2.28 -7.70 -4.35
C ARG A 104 1.08 -7.22 -5.16
N PHE A 105 1.31 -6.84 -6.40
CA PHE A 105 0.24 -6.51 -7.35
C PHE A 105 -0.37 -7.80 -7.88
N ALA A 106 -1.20 -8.43 -7.04
CA ALA A 106 -1.84 -9.70 -7.33
C ALA A 106 -2.84 -9.55 -8.48
N ASN A 107 -2.96 -10.56 -9.33
CA ASN A 107 -3.90 -10.55 -10.46
C ASN A 107 -5.35 -10.22 -10.05
N ARG A 108 -5.82 -10.75 -8.91
CA ARG A 108 -7.18 -10.47 -8.40
C ARG A 108 -7.34 -9.08 -7.77
N HIS A 109 -6.24 -8.39 -7.47
CA HIS A 109 -6.22 -7.00 -7.01
C HIS A 109 -6.19 -6.04 -8.20
N THR A 110 -5.34 -6.30 -9.20
CA THR A 110 -5.15 -5.39 -10.32
C THR A 110 -6.16 -5.56 -11.44
N GLY A 111 -6.61 -6.79 -11.71
CA GLY A 111 -7.22 -7.11 -13.00
C GLY A 111 -6.20 -6.90 -14.13
N SER A 112 -6.60 -6.16 -15.17
CA SER A 112 -5.69 -5.70 -16.22
C SER A 112 -4.71 -4.67 -15.65
N VAL A 113 -3.42 -4.95 -15.79
CA VAL A 113 -2.35 -4.07 -15.29
C VAL A 113 -2.41 -2.73 -16.01
N GLU A 114 -2.73 -2.74 -17.30
CA GLU A 114 -2.86 -1.54 -18.13
C GLU A 114 -3.89 -0.57 -17.54
N LYS A 115 -5.08 -1.07 -17.18
CA LYS A 115 -6.13 -0.25 -16.55
C LYS A 115 -5.74 0.20 -15.15
N TYR A 116 -5.05 -0.66 -14.40
CA TYR A 116 -4.60 -0.35 -13.05
C TYR A 116 -3.57 0.80 -13.04
N THR A 117 -2.65 0.82 -14.01
CA THR A 117 -1.56 1.81 -14.08
C THR A 117 -1.84 3.02 -14.96
N GLU A 118 -2.93 3.01 -15.74
CA GLU A 118 -3.30 4.11 -16.65
C GLU A 118 -3.35 5.46 -15.92
N GLY A 119 -2.49 6.39 -16.34
CA GLY A 119 -2.43 7.75 -15.78
C GLY A 119 -1.90 7.84 -14.34
N ARG A 120 -1.30 6.77 -13.80
CA ARG A 120 -0.86 6.71 -12.39
C ARG A 120 0.62 6.44 -12.23
N LYS A 121 1.25 7.12 -11.27
CA LYS A 121 2.60 6.77 -10.80
C LYS A 121 2.51 5.62 -9.80
N ILE A 122 3.39 4.63 -9.94
CA ILE A 122 3.44 3.49 -9.02
C ILE A 122 4.77 3.50 -8.28
N VAL A 123 4.71 3.60 -6.95
CA VAL A 123 5.84 3.37 -6.05
C VAL A 123 5.56 2.06 -5.30
N SER A 124 6.57 1.23 -5.13
CA SER A 124 6.41 -0.05 -4.42
C SER A 124 7.61 -0.31 -3.53
N TYR A 125 7.34 -0.47 -2.24
CA TYR A 125 8.32 -0.89 -1.25
C TYR A 125 7.99 -2.30 -0.77
N ARG A 126 8.98 -3.19 -0.91
CA ARG A 126 8.89 -4.61 -0.56
C ARG A 126 10.07 -4.96 0.34
N TYR A 127 9.80 -5.64 1.45
CA TYR A 127 10.78 -6.22 2.37
C TYR A 127 10.80 -7.74 2.21
#